data_AF-A0A975QNL5-F1
#
_entry.id   AF-A0A975QNL5-F1
#
_cell.length_a   1.000
_cell.length_b   1.000
_cell.length_c   1.000
_cell.angle_alpha   90.00
_cell.angle_beta   90.00
_cell.angle_gamma   90.00
#
_symmetry.space_group_name_H-M   'P 1'
#
loop_
_entity.id
_entity.type
_entity.pdbx_description
1 polymer ?
#
loop_
_entity_poly.entity_id
_entity_poly.type
_entity_poly.pdbx_seq_one_letter_code
_entity_poly.pdbx_strand_id
1 'polypeptide(L)'
;MANFLQIITKAAYLITDNYNINDTNRFEMYSLIYTLYSNEYNKMKNLQREGIQQSKRNHVYRGRKKINVPLPKLEEVIERMKSKDITEKEGKEILGLKSRSTFYRRIREFKNENSQ
;
A
#
# COMPACT_ATOMS: atom_id res chain seq x y z
N MET A 1 2.20 9.68 -20.81
CA MET A 1 3.39 10.47 -21.15
C MET A 1 4.62 9.62 -20.90
N ALA A 2 5.49 9.45 -21.90
CA ALA A 2 6.78 8.77 -21.70
C ALA A 2 7.76 9.75 -21.01
N ASN A 3 8.49 9.29 -20.00
CA ASN A 3 9.56 10.08 -19.38
C ASN A 3 10.71 10.24 -20.40
N PHE A 4 11.36 11.40 -20.45
CA PHE A 4 12.51 11.68 -21.33
C PHE A 4 13.58 10.58 -21.29
N LEU A 5 13.85 10.00 -20.11
CA LEU A 5 14.75 8.85 -19.95
C LEU A 5 14.27 7.61 -20.73
N GLN A 6 12.95 7.36 -20.78
CA GLN A 6 12.34 6.27 -21.55
C GLN A 6 12.38 6.51 -23.07
N ILE A 7 12.44 7.77 -23.50
CA ILE A 7 12.56 8.13 -24.91
C ILE A 7 13.98 7.86 -25.39
N ILE A 8 14.98 8.26 -24.58
CA ILE A 8 16.40 8.04 -24.84
C ILE A 8 16.74 6.55 -24.87
N THR A 9 16.17 5.74 -23.97
CA THR A 9 16.44 4.28 -23.94
C THR A 9 15.81 3.49 -25.08
N LYS A 10 14.82 4.04 -25.79
CA LYS A 10 14.13 3.40 -26.92
C LYS A 10 14.77 3.65 -28.28
N ALA A 11 16.01 4.14 -28.29
CA ALA A 11 16.74 4.49 -29.50
C ALA A 11 16.06 5.55 -30.37
N ALA A 12 15.27 6.45 -29.78
CA ALA A 12 14.67 7.56 -30.51
C ALA A 12 15.73 8.61 -30.91
N TYR A 13 15.56 9.20 -32.08
CA TYR A 13 16.23 10.45 -32.45
C TYR A 13 15.42 11.61 -31.89
N LEU A 14 16.09 12.53 -31.20
CA LEU A 14 15.46 13.73 -30.66
C LEU A 14 16.10 14.95 -31.31
N ILE A 15 15.38 15.55 -32.23
CA ILE A 15 15.84 16.70 -33.01
C ILE A 15 15.03 17.91 -32.54
N THR A 16 15.74 18.93 -32.11
CA THR A 16 15.21 20.25 -31.74
C THR A 16 16.01 21.30 -32.49
N ASP A 17 15.53 22.55 -32.51
CA ASP A 17 16.18 23.65 -33.23
C ASP A 17 17.66 23.84 -32.84
N ASN A 18 18.00 23.53 -31.58
CA ASN A 18 19.33 23.78 -31.00
C ASN A 18 20.10 22.51 -30.59
N TYR A 19 19.49 21.33 -30.69
CA TYR A 19 20.09 20.10 -30.18
C TYR A 19 19.60 18.86 -30.90
N ASN A 20 20.52 17.93 -31.17
CA ASN A 20 20.24 16.65 -31.81
C ASN A 20 20.79 15.50 -30.94
N ILE A 21 19.90 14.65 -30.44
CA ILE A 21 20.27 13.40 -29.75
C ILE A 21 20.14 12.24 -30.72
N ASN A 22 21.26 11.57 -30.99
CA ASN A 22 21.39 10.48 -31.93
C ASN A 22 22.26 9.35 -31.34
N ASP A 23 22.49 8.29 -32.10
CA ASP A 23 23.26 7.12 -31.66
C ASP A 23 24.69 7.49 -31.19
N THR A 24 25.27 8.59 -31.71
CA THR A 24 26.62 9.04 -31.39
C THR A 24 26.73 9.64 -29.99
N ASN A 25 25.76 10.47 -29.57
CA ASN A 25 25.80 11.17 -28.27
C ASN A 25 24.79 10.65 -27.24
N ARG A 26 23.95 9.68 -27.61
CA ARG A 26 22.90 9.12 -26.73
C ARG A 26 23.46 8.58 -25.43
N PHE A 27 24.60 7.90 -25.46
CA PHE A 27 25.18 7.30 -24.26
C PHE A 27 25.58 8.36 -23.23
N GLU A 28 26.26 9.42 -23.67
CA GLU A 28 26.67 10.52 -22.81
C GLU A 28 25.47 11.23 -22.19
N MET A 29 24.46 11.53 -23.03
CA MET A 29 23.20 12.12 -22.57
C MET A 29 22.48 11.23 -21.56
N TYR A 30 22.38 9.93 -21.86
CA TYR A 30 21.77 8.95 -20.95
C TYR A 30 22.49 8.92 -19.61
N SER A 31 23.82 8.86 -19.61
CA SER A 31 24.63 8.81 -18.39
C SER A 31 24.38 10.03 -17.50
N LEU A 32 24.41 11.24 -18.08
CA LEU A 32 24.14 12.48 -17.37
C LEU A 32 22.71 12.51 -16.78
N ILE A 33 21.70 12.26 -17.61
CA ILE A 33 20.29 12.34 -17.21
C ILE A 33 19.95 11.27 -16.18
N TYR A 34 20.44 10.04 -16.38
CA TYR A 34 20.25 8.95 -15.42
C TYR A 34 20.87 9.28 -14.07
N THR A 35 22.05 9.90 -14.06
CA THR A 35 22.73 10.30 -12.82
C THR A 35 21.92 11.35 -12.06
N LEU A 36 21.42 12.39 -12.75
CA LEU A 36 20.54 13.40 -12.16
C LEU A 36 19.26 12.78 -11.60
N TYR A 37 18.58 11.96 -12.40
CA TYR A 37 17.37 11.25 -11.99
C TYR A 37 17.60 10.35 -10.76
N SER A 38 18.69 9.58 -10.76
CA SER A 38 19.05 8.67 -9.66
C SER A 38 19.29 9.46 -8.36
N ASN A 39 19.98 10.58 -8.43
CA ASN A 39 20.23 11.44 -7.28
C ASN A 39 18.94 12.01 -6.68
N GLU A 40 18.04 12.52 -7.53
CA GLU A 40 16.75 13.04 -7.09
C GLU A 40 15.86 11.93 -6.49
N TYR A 41 15.82 10.77 -7.15
CA TYR A 41 15.08 9.60 -6.67
C TYR A 41 15.57 9.15 -5.30
N ASN A 42 16.88 9.07 -5.10
CA ASN A 42 17.50 8.70 -3.83
C ASN A 42 17.21 9.74 -2.74
N LYS A 43 17.27 11.03 -3.06
CA LYS A 43 16.90 12.11 -2.13
C LYS A 43 15.43 11.97 -1.68
N MET A 44 14.49 11.77 -2.62
CA MET A 44 13.08 11.58 -2.28
C MET A 44 12.85 10.33 -1.43
N LYS A 45 13.51 9.21 -1.75
CA LYS A 45 13.46 7.98 -0.95
C LYS A 45 13.96 8.18 0.48
N ASN A 46 15.02 8.95 0.67
CA ASN A 46 15.57 9.24 1.99
C ASN A 46 14.58 10.06 2.82
N LEU A 47 14.03 11.15 2.25
CA LEU A 47 13.01 11.96 2.90
C LEU A 47 11.75 11.15 3.25
N GLN A 48 11.30 10.27 2.35
CA GLN A 48 10.19 9.37 2.61
C GLN A 48 10.49 8.42 3.78
N ARG A 49 11.70 7.83 3.81
CA ARG A 49 12.13 6.96 4.91
C ARG A 49 12.16 7.70 6.24
N GLU A 50 12.69 8.91 6.27
CA GLU A 50 12.73 9.77 7.46
C GLU A 50 11.31 10.08 7.97
N GLY A 51 10.40 10.50 7.09
CA GLY A 51 9.01 10.77 7.46
C GLY A 51 8.27 9.52 7.98
N ILE A 52 8.54 8.34 7.41
CA ILE A 52 8.01 7.06 7.92
C ILE A 52 8.58 6.75 9.31
N GLN A 53 9.89 6.94 9.53
CA GLN A 53 10.52 6.72 10.84
C GLN A 53 9.93 7.65 11.90
N GLN A 54 9.77 8.93 11.58
CA GLN A 54 9.13 9.91 12.47
C GLN A 54 7.69 9.50 12.80
N SER A 55 6.90 9.10 11.80
CA SER A 55 5.51 8.63 12.00
C SER A 55 5.42 7.36 12.85
N LYS A 56 6.39 6.45 12.73
CA LYS A 56 6.50 5.25 13.58
C LYS A 56 6.82 5.62 15.03
N ARG A 57 7.79 6.52 15.26
CA ARG A 57 8.13 7.04 16.60
C ARG A 57 6.92 7.73 17.26
N ASN A 58 6.14 8.46 16.46
CA ASN A 58 4.93 9.13 16.92
C ASN A 58 3.71 8.20 17.04
N HIS A 59 3.87 6.88 16.87
CA HIS A 59 2.79 5.88 16.97
C HIS A 59 1.57 6.13 16.05
N VAL A 60 1.78 6.91 14.98
CA VAL A 60 0.75 7.25 13.98
C VAL A 60 0.59 6.10 12.98
N TYR A 61 1.68 5.40 12.67
CA TYR A 61 1.66 4.29 11.70
C TYR A 61 1.01 3.03 12.31
N ARG A 62 -0.30 2.85 12.07
CA ARG A 62 -1.09 1.71 12.58
C ARG A 62 -1.43 0.66 11.50
N GLY A 63 -0.75 0.73 10.36
CA GLY A 63 -1.02 -0.12 9.19
C GLY A 63 -2.38 0.15 8.55
N ARG A 64 -2.90 -0.83 7.81
CA ARG A 64 -4.23 -0.71 7.19
C ARG A 64 -5.30 -0.62 8.28
N LYS A 65 -6.14 0.42 8.21
CA LYS A 65 -7.28 0.57 9.13
C LYS A 65 -8.14 -0.69 9.12
N LYS A 66 -8.43 -1.22 10.31
CA LYS A 66 -9.31 -2.38 10.48
C LYS A 66 -10.71 -2.04 9.93
N ILE A 67 -11.37 -3.01 9.30
CA ILE A 67 -12.79 -2.88 8.89
C ILE A 67 -13.62 -2.60 10.14
N ASN A 68 -14.45 -1.57 10.18
CA ASN A 68 -15.26 -1.34 11.37
C ASN A 68 -16.35 -2.42 11.47
N VAL A 69 -16.44 -3.10 12.61
CA VAL A 69 -17.52 -4.06 12.90
C VAL A 69 -18.15 -3.60 14.21
N PRO A 70 -19.43 -3.20 14.23
CA PRO A 70 -20.10 -2.77 15.45
C PRO A 70 -20.09 -3.90 16.50
N LEU A 71 -19.67 -3.58 17.73
CA LEU A 71 -19.62 -4.55 18.84
C LEU A 71 -20.97 -5.25 19.10
N PRO A 72 -22.12 -4.55 19.13
CA PRO A 72 -23.41 -5.22 19.39
C PRO A 72 -23.76 -6.28 18.34
N LYS A 73 -23.43 -6.02 17.06
CA LYS A 73 -23.66 -6.99 15.98
C LYS A 73 -22.73 -8.19 16.08
N LEU A 74 -21.49 -7.96 16.52
CA LEU A 74 -20.52 -9.05 16.70
C LEU A 74 -20.94 -9.97 17.85
N GLU A 75 -21.41 -9.40 18.96
CA GLU A 75 -21.93 -10.16 20.10
C GLU A 75 -23.15 -10.99 19.73
N GLU A 76 -24.14 -10.40 19.06
CA GLU A 76 -25.33 -11.09 18.55
C GLU A 76 -24.97 -12.30 17.68
N VAL A 77 -24.02 -12.14 16.75
CA VAL A 77 -23.55 -13.21 15.88
C VAL A 77 -22.81 -14.30 16.66
N ILE A 78 -22.03 -13.93 17.70
CA ILE A 78 -21.34 -14.90 18.54
C ILE A 78 -22.34 -15.74 19.35
N GLU A 79 -23.37 -15.12 19.94
CA GLU A 79 -24.40 -15.84 20.70
C GLU A 79 -25.21 -16.78 19.81
N ARG A 80 -25.68 -16.31 18.65
CA ARG A 80 -26.36 -17.16 17.66
C ARG A 80 -25.51 -18.32 17.15
N MET A 81 -24.19 -18.14 17.11
CA MET A 81 -23.28 -19.23 16.79
C MET A 81 -23.13 -20.24 17.93
N LYS A 82 -23.16 -19.80 19.19
CA LYS A 82 -23.09 -20.69 20.36
C LYS A 82 -24.34 -21.55 20.46
N SER A 83 -25.52 -21.00 20.18
CA SER A 83 -26.78 -21.74 20.09
C SER A 83 -26.90 -22.63 18.85
N LYS A 84 -25.94 -22.54 17.91
CA LYS A 84 -25.95 -23.20 16.59
C LYS A 84 -27.10 -22.78 15.67
N ASP A 85 -27.64 -21.58 15.89
CA ASP A 85 -28.72 -21.02 15.07
C ASP A 85 -28.23 -20.54 13.69
N ILE A 86 -26.97 -20.13 13.61
CA ILE A 86 -26.35 -19.66 12.36
C ILE A 86 -25.02 -20.35 12.09
N THR A 87 -24.71 -20.51 10.81
CA THR A 87 -23.42 -20.99 10.32
C THR A 87 -22.39 -19.87 10.24
N GLU A 88 -21.12 -20.24 10.12
CA GLU A 88 -20.03 -19.29 9.89
C GLU A 88 -20.23 -18.45 8.61
N LYS A 89 -20.80 -19.05 7.56
CA LYS A 89 -21.07 -18.36 6.30
C LYS A 89 -22.09 -17.24 6.50
N GLU A 90 -23.18 -17.54 7.19
CA GLU A 90 -24.24 -16.57 7.51
C GLU A 90 -23.73 -15.49 8.47
N GLY A 91 -22.98 -15.86 9.51
CA GLY A 91 -22.37 -14.90 10.43
C GLY A 91 -21.42 -13.92 9.74
N LYS A 92 -20.65 -14.39 8.75
CA LYS A 92 -19.79 -13.52 7.92
C LYS A 92 -20.60 -12.53 7.08
N GLU A 93 -21.69 -13.00 6.46
CA GLU A 93 -22.56 -12.18 5.62
C GLU A 93 -23.24 -11.10 6.46
N ILE A 94 -23.76 -11.45 7.64
CA ILE A 94 -24.36 -10.50 8.61
C ILE A 94 -23.37 -9.40 9.02
N LEU A 95 -22.10 -9.77 9.23
CA LEU A 95 -21.03 -8.82 9.61
C LEU A 95 -20.39 -8.09 8.42
N GLY A 96 -20.81 -8.40 7.18
CA GLY A 96 -20.22 -7.82 5.96
C GLY A 96 -18.75 -8.19 5.75
N LEU A 97 -18.31 -9.33 6.27
CA LEU A 97 -16.91 -9.76 6.22
C LEU A 97 -16.65 -10.71 5.06
N LYS A 98 -15.76 -10.30 4.14
CA LYS A 98 -15.40 -11.10 2.96
C LYS A 98 -14.64 -12.39 3.30
N SER A 99 -13.72 -12.32 4.26
CA SER A 99 -12.81 -13.44 4.59
C SER A 99 -13.16 -14.14 5.90
N ARG A 100 -13.05 -15.47 5.89
CA ARG A 100 -13.09 -16.35 7.08
C ARG A 100 -12.04 -15.95 8.11
N SER A 101 -10.82 -15.61 7.68
CA SER A 101 -9.76 -15.21 8.61
C SER A 101 -10.07 -13.91 9.33
N THR A 102 -10.78 -12.97 8.69
CA THR A 102 -11.19 -11.71 9.32
C THR A 102 -12.28 -11.96 10.37
N PHE A 103 -13.20 -12.87 10.09
CA PHE A 103 -14.27 -13.29 11.00
C PHE A 103 -13.71 -13.86 12.31
N TYR A 104 -12.89 -14.91 12.23
CA TYR A 104 -12.31 -15.53 13.42
C TYR A 104 -11.38 -14.61 14.20
N ARG A 105 -10.64 -13.73 13.51
CA ARG A 105 -9.82 -12.72 14.18
C ARG A 105 -10.69 -11.79 15.04
N ARG A 106 -11.85 -11.38 14.56
CA ARG A 106 -12.77 -10.51 15.34
C ARG A 106 -13.36 -11.19 16.54
N ILE A 107 -13.76 -12.45 16.39
CA ILE A 107 -14.25 -13.24 17.53
C ILE A 107 -13.15 -13.38 18.58
N ARG A 108 -11.90 -13.60 18.18
CA ARG A 108 -10.76 -13.70 19.11
C ARG A 108 -10.48 -12.36 19.81
N GLU A 109 -10.46 -11.27 19.06
CA GLU A 109 -10.30 -9.91 19.62
C GLU A 109 -11.38 -9.62 20.67
N PHE A 110 -12.65 -9.90 20.36
CA PHE A 110 -13.77 -9.74 21.29
C PHE A 110 -13.64 -10.61 22.55
N LYS A 111 -13.20 -11.86 22.43
CA LYS A 111 -12.99 -12.74 23.59
C LYS A 111 -11.88 -12.24 24.51
N ASN A 112 -10.78 -11.75 23.92
CA ASN A 112 -9.65 -11.22 24.68
C ASN A 112 -10.01 -9.91 25.41
N GLU A 113 -10.83 -9.05 24.79
CA GLU A 113 -11.32 -7.81 25.41
C GLU A 113 -12.28 -8.08 26.58
N ASN A 114 -13.10 -9.14 26.52
CA ASN A 114 -14.03 -9.50 27.61
C ASN A 114 -13.41 -10.42 28.68
N SER A 115 -12.16 -10.85 28.52
CA SER A 115 -11.44 -11.70 29.49
C SER A 115 -10.44 -10.90 30.35
N GLN A 116 -10.44 -9.57 30.22
CA GLN A 116 -9.68 -8.61 31.02
C GLN A 116 -10.65 -7.83 31.92
#